data_AF-B7JIM7-F1
#
_entry.id   AF-B7JIM7-F1
#
_cell.length_a   1.000
_cell.length_b   1.000
_cell.length_c   1.000
_cell.angle_alpha   90.00
_cell.angle_beta   90.00
_cell.angle_gamma   90.00
#
_symmetry.space_group_name_H-M   'P 1'
#
loop_
_entity.id
_entity.type
_entity.pdbx_description
1 polymer ?
#
loop_
_entity_poly.entity_id
_entity_poly.type
_entity_poly.pdbx_seq_one_letter_code
_entity_poly.pdbx_strand_id
1 'polypeptide(L)'
;MIVGNIVKEVLAYKKGQIQQKLSSPQAFVSSRFQEKLQSEPAKETKGTTQPAKVEDMSQPVQSTKIETVVNKPEQSINNVEEASKPEEKAETKNVDEVQVAQKEFERRFPETKNEAADTWGLTKKYNIQKIRSSNEGKYEDIIDRVSRTYGIPKTLIQKMIEVESNFNPKTVSHAGAMGLMQLMPANVKEMGIKNPFSPAESIEGGVKELSGYLKKNNGDLVLALASYNAGPGNVRKYGGVPPFKETQGYIKKILNIDVSK
;
A
#
# COMPACT_ATOMS: atom_id res chain seq x y z
N MET A 1 -22.15 17.36 49.72
CA MET A 1 -21.00 17.71 48.85
C MET A 1 -20.05 16.52 48.73
N ILE A 2 -20.39 15.47 47.97
CA ILE A 2 -19.50 14.28 47.81
C ILE A 2 -19.34 13.83 46.33
N VAL A 3 -20.20 14.28 45.41
CA VAL A 3 -20.15 13.85 44.00
C VAL A 3 -19.18 14.70 43.14
N GLY A 4 -18.73 15.86 43.63
CA GLY A 4 -17.85 16.77 42.88
C GLY A 4 -16.36 16.42 42.87
N ASN A 5 -15.88 15.59 43.80
CA ASN A 5 -14.45 15.33 43.96
C ASN A 5 -13.96 14.13 43.14
N ILE A 6 -14.80 13.12 42.90
CA ILE A 6 -14.40 11.90 42.17
C ILE A 6 -14.10 12.19 40.69
N VAL A 7 -14.84 13.11 40.06
CA VAL A 7 -14.63 13.46 38.65
C VAL A 7 -13.31 14.20 38.44
N LYS A 8 -12.84 14.99 39.41
CA LYS A 8 -11.55 15.69 39.33
C LYS A 8 -10.38 14.72 39.48
N GLU A 9 -10.47 13.71 40.34
CA GLU A 9 -9.41 12.70 40.52
C GLU A 9 -9.26 11.78 39.30
N VAL A 10 -10.36 11.35 38.67
CA VAL A 10 -10.31 10.51 37.46
C VAL A 10 -9.73 11.25 36.26
N LEU A 11 -10.02 12.56 36.12
CA LEU A 11 -9.44 13.38 35.06
C LEU A 11 -7.95 13.68 35.30
N ALA A 12 -7.54 13.90 36.56
CA ALA A 12 -6.13 14.06 36.92
C ALA A 12 -5.32 12.78 36.66
N TYR A 13 -5.88 11.61 36.98
CA TYR A 13 -5.25 10.30 36.73
C TYR A 13 -5.03 10.03 35.23
N LYS A 14 -6.02 10.33 34.38
CA LYS A 14 -5.87 10.19 32.92
C LYS A 14 -4.85 11.17 32.33
N LYS A 15 -4.75 12.39 32.85
CA LYS A 15 -3.78 13.39 32.36
C LYS A 15 -2.33 13.04 32.76
N GLY A 16 -2.13 12.46 33.94
CA GLY A 16 -0.82 11.95 34.40
C GLY A 16 -0.31 10.75 33.60
N GLN A 17 -1.18 9.80 33.25
CA GLN A 17 -0.86 8.63 32.42
C GLN A 17 -0.43 9.03 30.98
N ILE A 18 -1.01 10.10 30.42
CA ILE A 18 -0.65 10.61 29.10
C ILE A 18 0.71 11.31 29.13
N GLN A 19 1.03 12.04 30.20
CA GLN A 19 2.35 12.68 30.34
C GLN A 19 3.48 11.67 30.58
N GLN A 20 3.24 10.58 31.33
CA GLN A 20 4.23 9.50 31.49
C GLN A 20 4.54 8.77 30.16
N LYS A 21 3.56 8.61 29.26
CA LYS A 21 3.80 8.03 27.93
C LYS A 21 4.56 8.95 26.97
N LEU A 22 4.67 10.25 27.28
CA LEU A 22 5.41 11.22 26.47
C LEU A 22 6.84 11.45 26.99
N SER A 23 7.23 10.87 28.12
CA SER A 23 8.50 11.16 28.82
C SER A 23 9.47 9.98 28.96
N SER A 24 9.35 8.91 28.16
CA SER A 24 10.36 7.85 28.12
C SER A 24 11.14 7.87 26.81
N PRO A 25 12.41 8.33 26.82
CA PRO A 25 13.30 8.31 25.66
C PRO A 25 14.02 6.97 25.58
N GLN A 26 13.72 6.16 24.56
CA GLN A 26 14.65 5.14 24.06
C GLN A 26 14.75 5.23 22.55
N ALA A 27 15.98 5.50 22.13
CA ALA A 27 16.40 5.88 20.80
C ALA A 27 16.49 4.68 19.84
N PHE A 28 16.30 4.94 18.56
CA PHE A 28 17.19 4.38 17.54
C PHE A 28 17.60 5.50 16.58
N VAL A 29 18.91 5.73 16.55
CA VAL A 29 19.60 6.66 15.67
C VAL A 29 19.75 6.01 14.30
N SER A 30 19.44 6.74 13.22
CA SER A 30 20.13 6.55 11.96
C SER A 30 20.47 7.92 11.39
N SER A 31 21.73 8.26 11.54
CA SER A 31 22.40 9.45 11.03
C SER A 31 22.73 9.29 9.55
N ARG A 32 22.16 10.13 8.69
CA ARG A 32 22.80 10.77 7.52
C ARG A 32 21.73 11.51 6.75
N PHE A 33 21.64 12.83 6.92
CA PHE A 33 21.29 13.83 5.90
C PHE A 33 21.07 15.20 6.57
N GLN A 34 22.10 15.72 7.25
CA GLN A 34 22.20 17.16 7.53
C GLN A 34 23.67 17.55 7.57
N GLU A 35 24.25 17.74 6.39
CA GLU A 35 25.38 18.66 6.24
C GLU A 35 25.49 19.10 4.78
N LYS A 36 24.83 20.22 4.47
CA LYS A 36 25.32 21.22 3.50
C LYS A 36 24.27 22.32 3.37
N LEU A 37 24.49 23.39 4.12
CA LEU A 37 24.14 24.76 3.75
C LEU A 37 24.78 25.68 4.78
N GLN A 38 25.97 26.19 4.46
CA GLN A 38 26.46 27.56 4.71
C GLN A 38 27.98 27.61 4.56
N SER A 39 28.44 28.16 3.42
CA SER A 39 29.48 29.20 3.34
C SER A 39 29.96 29.32 1.88
N GLU A 40 29.59 30.41 1.21
CA GLU A 40 30.39 30.97 0.11
C GLU A 40 31.70 31.57 0.68
N PRO A 41 32.76 31.72 -0.14
CA PRO A 41 32.88 32.99 -0.85
C PRO A 41 33.30 32.86 -2.33
N ALA A 42 33.02 33.93 -3.05
CA ALA A 42 33.28 34.18 -4.46
C ALA A 42 34.76 34.04 -4.89
N LYS A 43 34.97 33.66 -6.15
CA LYS A 43 36.05 34.20 -7.01
C LYS A 43 35.68 34.08 -8.49
N GLU A 44 35.89 35.20 -9.18
CA GLU A 44 35.70 35.47 -10.60
C GLU A 44 36.49 34.53 -11.51
N THR A 45 35.91 34.17 -12.66
CA THR A 45 36.62 34.20 -13.95
C THR A 45 35.66 34.55 -15.09
N LYS A 46 36.16 35.44 -15.96
CA LYS A 46 35.52 36.04 -17.14
C LYS A 46 35.39 35.05 -18.29
N GLY A 47 34.36 35.22 -19.13
CA GLY A 47 34.27 34.60 -20.46
C GLY A 47 32.90 34.76 -21.14
N THR A 48 32.69 35.90 -21.80
CA THR A 48 32.07 36.14 -23.13
C THR A 48 31.24 34.98 -23.76
N THR A 49 30.03 35.08 -24.35
CA THR A 49 29.40 36.10 -25.22
C THR A 49 27.92 35.71 -25.52
N GLN A 50 26.97 36.64 -25.31
CA GLN A 50 25.71 36.98 -26.03
C GLN A 50 24.68 35.96 -26.63
N PRO A 51 23.41 36.39 -26.85
CA PRO A 51 22.19 35.58 -26.65
C PRO A 51 21.33 35.35 -27.90
N ALA A 52 20.38 34.40 -27.81
CA ALA A 52 19.15 34.28 -28.62
C ALA A 52 18.30 33.15 -28.03
N LYS A 53 16.97 33.07 -28.11
CA LYS A 53 15.85 33.94 -28.46
C LYS A 53 14.62 33.11 -28.03
N VAL A 54 13.62 33.75 -27.44
CA VAL A 54 12.33 33.15 -27.11
C VAL A 54 11.54 32.93 -28.41
N GLU A 55 10.99 31.74 -28.62
CA GLU A 55 9.83 31.56 -29.49
C GLU A 55 9.01 30.33 -29.04
N ASP A 56 7.74 30.63 -28.78
CA ASP A 56 6.59 29.76 -28.58
C ASP A 56 6.32 28.92 -29.85
N MET A 57 5.58 27.80 -29.71
CA MET A 57 4.54 27.31 -30.64
C MET A 57 4.24 25.80 -30.45
N SER A 58 3.03 25.54 -29.95
CA SER A 58 1.98 24.70 -30.57
C SER A 58 2.29 23.26 -31.03
N GLN A 59 1.46 22.32 -30.54
CA GLN A 59 1.36 20.87 -30.88
C GLN A 59 0.81 20.59 -32.32
N PRO A 60 0.39 19.34 -32.72
CA PRO A 60 0.64 17.95 -32.28
C PRO A 60 0.92 16.95 -33.47
N VAL A 61 0.88 15.63 -33.19
CA VAL A 61 0.70 14.43 -34.07
C VAL A 61 1.87 14.03 -35.01
N GLN A 62 2.20 12.76 -35.32
CA GLN A 62 1.43 11.52 -35.44
C GLN A 62 2.35 10.27 -35.49
N SER A 63 1.73 9.09 -35.40
CA SER A 63 2.27 7.73 -35.45
C SER A 63 2.99 7.33 -36.75
N THR A 64 3.92 6.37 -36.66
CA THR A 64 4.39 5.61 -37.84
C THR A 64 4.45 4.10 -37.55
N LYS A 65 3.95 3.33 -38.51
CA LYS A 65 3.76 1.88 -38.51
C LYS A 65 4.55 1.30 -39.71
N ILE A 66 5.39 0.30 -39.41
CA ILE A 66 5.81 -0.89 -40.19
C ILE A 66 6.35 -0.71 -41.63
N GLU A 67 7.51 -1.31 -41.89
CA GLU A 67 7.73 -2.08 -43.13
C GLU A 67 8.60 -3.33 -42.89
N THR A 68 8.13 -4.42 -43.48
CA THR A 68 8.61 -5.81 -43.48
C THR A 68 9.59 -6.08 -44.61
N VAL A 69 10.60 -6.93 -44.40
CA VAL A 69 11.26 -7.66 -45.50
C VAL A 69 11.34 -9.14 -45.17
N VAL A 70 10.75 -9.94 -46.06
CA VAL A 70 10.76 -11.40 -46.13
C VAL A 70 11.96 -11.82 -46.99
N ASN A 71 12.67 -12.89 -46.60
CA ASN A 71 13.11 -13.95 -47.51
C ASN A 71 13.59 -15.21 -46.75
N LYS A 72 13.05 -16.36 -47.18
CA LYS A 72 13.40 -17.79 -46.93
C LYS A 72 13.71 -18.37 -48.35
N PRO A 73 14.04 -19.67 -48.59
CA PRO A 73 14.43 -20.82 -47.73
C PRO A 73 15.74 -21.49 -48.28
N GLU A 74 16.37 -22.56 -47.74
CA GLU A 74 15.94 -23.96 -47.58
C GLU A 74 17.01 -24.84 -46.86
N GLN A 75 16.49 -25.83 -46.11
CA GLN A 75 16.89 -27.25 -45.97
C GLN A 75 18.30 -27.71 -45.49
N SER A 76 18.30 -28.50 -44.41
CA SER A 76 18.78 -29.90 -44.43
C SER A 76 18.40 -30.63 -43.12
N ILE A 77 18.12 -31.92 -43.29
CA ILE A 77 17.65 -32.93 -42.33
C ILE A 77 18.77 -33.96 -42.16
N ASN A 78 19.03 -34.46 -40.94
CA ASN A 78 19.22 -35.89 -40.62
C ASN A 78 19.49 -36.15 -39.12
N ASN A 79 18.96 -37.29 -38.67
CA ASN A 79 18.81 -37.84 -37.33
C ASN A 79 20.11 -38.30 -36.63
N VAL A 80 20.05 -38.58 -35.31
CA VAL A 80 20.26 -39.90 -34.66
C VAL A 80 20.18 -39.77 -33.11
N GLU A 81 19.42 -40.69 -32.47
CA GLU A 81 19.50 -41.35 -31.12
C GLU A 81 20.08 -40.60 -29.90
N GLU A 82 19.82 -40.88 -28.62
CA GLU A 82 18.88 -41.64 -27.79
C GLU A 82 19.29 -41.26 -26.34
N ALA A 83 18.37 -41.46 -25.38
CA ALA A 83 18.61 -41.61 -23.94
C ALA A 83 18.53 -40.37 -22.99
N SER A 84 17.64 -40.56 -22.01
CA SER A 84 17.68 -40.11 -20.61
C SER A 84 17.49 -38.62 -20.26
N LYS A 85 16.25 -38.28 -19.89
CA LYS A 85 15.94 -37.48 -18.68
C LYS A 85 15.38 -38.46 -17.62
N PRO A 86 15.33 -38.15 -16.31
CA PRO A 86 15.33 -36.79 -15.72
C PRO A 86 16.18 -36.63 -14.44
N GLU A 87 16.65 -35.41 -14.13
CA GLU A 87 16.73 -34.99 -12.73
C GLU A 87 16.34 -33.52 -12.56
N GLU A 88 15.13 -33.41 -12.04
CA GLU A 88 14.49 -32.35 -11.27
C GLU A 88 15.31 -32.03 -10.00
N LYS A 89 15.98 -30.88 -9.97
CA LYS A 89 16.59 -30.33 -8.74
C LYS A 89 16.40 -28.81 -8.70
N ALA A 90 15.16 -28.38 -8.44
CA ALA A 90 14.87 -26.99 -8.09
C ALA A 90 13.55 -26.84 -7.28
N GLU A 91 13.25 -27.73 -6.33
CA GLU A 91 12.01 -27.58 -5.52
C GLU A 91 12.17 -27.71 -4.00
N THR A 92 13.35 -28.07 -3.49
CA THR A 92 13.50 -28.40 -2.06
C THR A 92 13.82 -27.22 -1.13
N LYS A 93 13.99 -25.99 -1.63
CA LYS A 93 14.25 -24.81 -0.77
C LYS A 93 13.01 -24.03 -0.34
N ASN A 94 11.83 -24.30 -0.91
CA ASN A 94 10.65 -23.44 -0.73
C ASN A 94 9.67 -23.90 0.37
N VAL A 95 9.67 -25.18 0.74
CA VAL A 95 8.66 -25.73 1.65
C VAL A 95 8.85 -25.21 3.08
N ASP A 96 10.10 -25.13 3.56
CA ASP A 96 10.40 -24.69 4.92
C ASP A 96 10.09 -23.19 5.12
N GLU A 97 10.40 -22.35 4.14
CA GLU A 97 10.13 -20.90 4.22
C GLU A 97 8.64 -20.58 4.23
N VAL A 98 7.84 -21.26 3.39
CA VAL A 98 6.38 -21.08 3.34
C VAL A 98 5.74 -21.53 4.65
N GLN A 99 6.18 -22.66 5.22
CA GLN A 99 5.68 -23.13 6.50
C GLN A 99 6.05 -22.21 7.66
N VAL A 100 7.27 -21.65 7.66
CA VAL A 100 7.69 -20.68 8.67
C VAL A 100 6.86 -19.40 8.58
N ALA A 101 6.61 -18.88 7.38
CA ALA A 101 5.78 -17.69 7.18
C ALA A 101 4.33 -17.91 7.65
N GLN A 102 3.76 -19.08 7.36
CA GLN A 102 2.42 -19.44 7.81
C GLN A 102 2.33 -19.56 9.34
N LYS A 103 3.28 -20.26 9.97
CA LYS A 103 3.35 -20.37 11.44
C LYS A 103 3.51 -19.01 12.11
N GLU A 104 4.34 -18.14 11.54
CA GLU A 104 4.55 -16.79 12.04
C GLU A 104 3.31 -15.90 11.86
N PHE A 105 2.56 -16.09 10.77
CA PHE A 105 1.24 -15.45 10.61
C PHE A 105 0.26 -15.91 11.70
N GLU A 106 0.07 -17.22 11.86
CA GLU A 106 -0.84 -17.76 12.88
C GLU A 106 -0.49 -17.32 14.31
N ARG A 107 0.81 -17.21 14.62
CA ARG A 107 1.31 -16.71 15.90
C ARG A 107 0.94 -15.23 16.13
N ARG A 108 1.04 -14.40 15.10
CA ARG A 108 0.72 -12.96 15.16
C ARG A 108 -0.78 -12.69 15.08
N PHE A 109 -1.53 -13.62 14.50
CA PHE A 109 -2.96 -13.54 14.24
C PHE A 109 -3.68 -14.78 14.79
N PRO A 110 -3.73 -14.98 16.12
CA PRO A 110 -4.38 -16.14 16.72
C PRO A 110 -5.89 -16.14 16.45
N GLU A 111 -6.48 -17.33 16.34
CA GLU A 111 -7.94 -17.45 16.32
C GLU A 111 -8.55 -16.90 17.60
N THR A 112 -9.57 -16.06 17.47
CA THR A 112 -10.29 -15.46 18.61
C THR A 112 -11.79 -15.54 18.38
N LYS A 113 -12.55 -15.96 19.40
CA LYS A 113 -14.00 -16.21 19.28
C LYS A 113 -14.89 -14.97 19.42
N ASN A 114 -14.33 -13.76 19.54
CA ASN A 114 -15.09 -12.54 19.89
C ASN A 114 -15.45 -11.63 18.71
N GLU A 115 -16.58 -10.95 18.87
CA GLU A 115 -17.39 -10.25 17.86
C GLU A 115 -16.80 -8.95 17.28
N ALA A 116 -17.34 -8.63 16.09
CA ALA A 116 -17.26 -7.39 15.33
C ALA A 116 -15.93 -6.62 15.36
N ALA A 117 -15.10 -6.88 14.35
CA ALA A 117 -13.89 -6.13 14.08
C ALA A 117 -14.09 -4.65 13.72
N ASP A 118 -15.31 -4.09 13.68
CA ASP A 118 -15.53 -2.69 13.26
C ASP A 118 -15.32 -1.68 14.41
N THR A 119 -14.07 -1.53 14.85
CA THR A 119 -13.73 -0.67 16.00
C THR A 119 -13.97 0.83 15.75
N TRP A 120 -14.06 1.24 14.48
CA TRP A 120 -14.29 2.62 14.07
C TRP A 120 -15.77 2.90 13.71
N GLY A 121 -16.64 1.89 13.73
CA GLY A 121 -18.04 2.01 13.30
C GLY A 121 -18.20 2.36 11.82
N LEU A 122 -17.26 1.94 10.97
CA LEU A 122 -17.24 2.27 9.54
C LEU A 122 -18.44 1.71 8.80
N THR A 123 -18.87 0.48 9.12
CA THR A 123 -20.01 -0.18 8.47
C THR A 123 -21.33 0.50 8.78
N LYS A 124 -21.41 1.20 9.93
CA LYS A 124 -22.57 2.04 10.27
C LYS A 124 -22.52 3.40 9.60
N LYS A 125 -21.32 3.97 9.42
CA LYS A 125 -21.11 5.32 8.88
C LYS A 125 -21.08 5.37 7.35
N TYR A 126 -20.63 4.30 6.69
CA TYR A 126 -20.38 4.27 5.26
C TYR A 126 -21.01 3.05 4.58
N ASN A 127 -21.53 3.26 3.37
CA ASN A 127 -22.06 2.19 2.53
C ASN A 127 -20.93 1.48 1.77
N ILE A 128 -20.24 0.55 2.44
CA ILE A 128 -19.20 -0.26 1.80
C ILE A 128 -19.85 -1.19 0.77
N GLN A 129 -19.49 -1.01 -0.49
CA GLN A 129 -20.02 -1.81 -1.60
C GLN A 129 -19.63 -3.28 -1.46
N LYS A 130 -20.55 -4.17 -1.85
CA LYS A 130 -20.30 -5.61 -1.90
C LYS A 130 -19.25 -5.95 -2.97
N ILE A 131 -18.52 -7.04 -2.73
CA ILE A 131 -17.66 -7.66 -3.74
C ILE A 131 -18.51 -8.44 -4.76
N ARG A 132 -17.92 -8.80 -5.90
CA ARG A 132 -18.51 -9.72 -6.86
C ARG A 132 -18.58 -11.12 -6.29
N SER A 133 -19.65 -11.86 -6.60
CA SER A 133 -19.84 -13.23 -6.09
C SER A 133 -18.73 -14.21 -6.52
N SER A 134 -18.05 -13.97 -7.63
CA SER A 134 -16.88 -14.75 -8.06
C SER A 134 -15.66 -14.62 -7.13
N ASN A 135 -15.70 -13.69 -6.18
CA ASN A 135 -14.64 -13.41 -5.21
C ASN A 135 -15.02 -13.80 -3.76
N GLU A 136 -16.26 -14.24 -3.52
CA GLU A 136 -16.70 -14.65 -2.19
C GLU A 136 -15.87 -15.84 -1.66
N GLY A 137 -15.55 -15.82 -0.35
CA GLY A 137 -14.77 -16.85 0.34
C GLY A 137 -13.26 -16.82 0.11
N LYS A 138 -12.74 -16.04 -0.85
CA LYS A 138 -11.29 -15.96 -1.10
C LYS A 138 -10.56 -15.32 0.08
N TYR A 139 -9.56 -16.04 0.59
CA TYR A 139 -8.70 -15.62 1.71
C TYR A 139 -9.47 -15.30 3.00
N GLU A 140 -10.65 -15.88 3.20
CA GLU A 140 -11.55 -15.53 4.31
C GLU A 140 -10.86 -15.63 5.68
N ASP A 141 -10.13 -16.71 5.95
CA ASP A 141 -9.43 -16.90 7.24
C ASP A 141 -8.37 -15.82 7.50
N ILE A 142 -7.61 -15.44 6.46
CA ILE A 142 -6.59 -14.39 6.56
C ILE A 142 -7.26 -13.04 6.82
N ILE A 143 -8.29 -12.72 6.02
CA ILE A 143 -9.04 -11.47 6.12
C ILE A 143 -9.70 -11.35 7.48
N ASP A 144 -10.32 -12.42 7.98
CA ASP A 144 -11.03 -12.42 9.26
C ASP A 144 -10.10 -12.20 10.45
N ARG A 145 -8.93 -12.84 10.45
CA ARG A 145 -7.94 -12.62 11.51
C ARG A 145 -7.33 -11.22 11.44
N VAL A 146 -6.94 -10.75 10.25
CA VAL A 146 -6.39 -9.40 10.07
C VAL A 146 -7.43 -8.34 10.44
N SER A 147 -8.69 -8.56 10.06
CA SER A 147 -9.83 -7.73 10.42
C SER A 147 -9.92 -7.54 11.93
N ARG A 148 -9.95 -8.64 12.70
CA ARG A 148 -10.01 -8.60 14.17
C ARG A 148 -8.81 -7.89 14.79
N THR A 149 -7.60 -8.17 14.31
CA THR A 149 -6.37 -7.57 14.87
C THR A 149 -6.31 -6.06 14.67
N TYR A 150 -6.69 -5.55 13.50
CA TYR A 150 -6.59 -4.13 13.19
C TYR A 150 -7.87 -3.33 13.44
N GLY A 151 -8.97 -4.02 13.78
CA GLY A 151 -10.24 -3.40 14.01
C GLY A 151 -10.83 -2.77 12.75
N ILE A 152 -10.62 -3.41 11.58
CA ILE A 152 -11.14 -2.98 10.27
C ILE A 152 -12.16 -4.01 9.77
N PRO A 153 -13.36 -3.62 9.29
CA PRO A 153 -14.37 -4.56 8.80
C PRO A 153 -13.90 -5.44 7.64
N LYS A 154 -14.25 -6.74 7.67
CA LYS A 154 -13.95 -7.69 6.57
C LYS A 154 -14.46 -7.20 5.23
N THR A 155 -15.67 -6.65 5.19
CA THR A 155 -16.29 -6.12 3.97
C THR A 155 -15.46 -5.01 3.33
N LEU A 156 -14.84 -4.14 4.13
CA LEU A 156 -13.94 -3.10 3.64
C LEU A 156 -12.65 -3.70 3.07
N ILE A 157 -12.03 -4.62 3.80
CA ILE A 157 -10.79 -5.30 3.37
C ILE A 157 -11.03 -6.03 2.05
N GLN A 158 -12.08 -6.84 1.98
CA GLN A 158 -12.49 -7.57 0.77
C GLN A 158 -12.73 -6.61 -0.40
N LYS A 159 -13.44 -5.49 -0.17
CA LYS A 159 -13.73 -4.54 -1.24
C LYS A 159 -12.48 -3.81 -1.73
N MET A 160 -11.56 -3.46 -0.83
CA MET A 160 -10.25 -2.91 -1.22
C MET A 160 -9.47 -3.92 -2.08
N ILE A 161 -9.32 -5.17 -1.63
CA ILE A 161 -8.63 -6.21 -2.41
C ILE A 161 -9.25 -6.38 -3.81
N GLU A 162 -10.59 -6.33 -3.91
CA GLU A 162 -11.26 -6.39 -5.21
C GLU A 162 -10.86 -5.23 -6.13
N VAL A 163 -10.83 -4.02 -5.60
CA VAL A 163 -10.52 -2.81 -6.38
C VAL A 163 -9.04 -2.76 -6.77
N GLU A 164 -8.16 -3.21 -5.88
CA GLU A 164 -6.69 -3.19 -6.05
C GLU A 164 -6.21 -4.25 -7.04
N SER A 165 -6.68 -5.49 -6.90
CA SER A 165 -6.09 -6.64 -7.61
C SER A 165 -7.11 -7.62 -8.17
N ASN A 166 -8.40 -7.39 -7.92
CA ASN A 166 -9.43 -8.39 -8.15
C ASN A 166 -9.08 -9.76 -7.54
N PHE A 167 -8.56 -9.76 -6.31
CA PHE A 167 -8.13 -10.98 -5.61
C PHE A 167 -7.04 -11.78 -6.33
N ASN A 168 -6.28 -11.19 -7.25
CA ASN A 168 -5.13 -11.85 -7.88
C ASN A 168 -3.83 -11.50 -7.11
N PRO A 169 -3.22 -12.45 -6.38
CA PRO A 169 -2.05 -12.18 -5.53
C PRO A 169 -0.78 -11.90 -6.33
N LYS A 170 -0.78 -12.14 -7.66
CA LYS A 170 0.37 -11.90 -8.55
C LYS A 170 0.28 -10.55 -9.29
N THR A 171 -0.67 -9.70 -8.95
CA THR A 171 -0.89 -8.41 -9.63
C THR A 171 0.29 -7.47 -9.43
N VAL A 172 0.76 -6.85 -10.51
CA VAL A 172 1.76 -5.78 -10.51
C VAL A 172 1.24 -4.62 -11.33
N SER A 173 1.21 -3.41 -10.76
CA SER A 173 0.83 -2.20 -11.52
C SER A 173 1.99 -1.66 -12.34
N HIS A 174 1.68 -0.76 -13.28
CA HIS A 174 2.70 -0.02 -14.05
C HIS A 174 3.65 0.80 -13.16
N ALA A 175 3.19 1.24 -11.98
CA ALA A 175 4.01 1.97 -11.01
C ALA A 175 4.80 1.03 -10.06
N GLY A 176 4.65 -0.29 -10.21
CA GLY A 176 5.33 -1.30 -9.40
C GLY A 176 4.62 -1.67 -8.10
N ALA A 177 3.34 -1.31 -7.92
CA ALA A 177 2.55 -1.77 -6.79
C ALA A 177 2.30 -3.28 -6.90
N MET A 178 2.40 -4.03 -5.80
CA MET A 178 2.44 -5.51 -5.82
C MET A 178 1.40 -6.15 -4.92
N GLY A 179 0.88 -7.29 -5.37
CA GLY A 179 0.07 -8.21 -4.56
C GLY A 179 -1.39 -7.82 -4.44
N LEU A 180 -2.08 -8.46 -3.48
CA LEU A 180 -3.52 -8.32 -3.27
C LEU A 180 -3.95 -6.90 -2.92
N MET A 181 -3.15 -6.20 -2.10
CA MET A 181 -3.44 -4.85 -1.63
C MET A 181 -2.57 -3.78 -2.30
N GLN A 182 -1.90 -4.12 -3.41
CA GLN A 182 -1.12 -3.21 -4.25
C GLN A 182 -0.14 -2.33 -3.43
N LEU A 183 0.72 -2.98 -2.66
CA LEU A 183 1.72 -2.28 -1.86
C LEU A 183 2.84 -1.73 -2.74
N MET A 184 3.16 -0.45 -2.58
CA MET A 184 4.27 0.18 -3.28
C MET A 184 5.62 -0.36 -2.78
N PRO A 185 6.67 -0.42 -3.62
CA PRO A 185 7.99 -0.93 -3.20
C PRO A 185 8.58 -0.22 -1.98
N ALA A 186 8.34 1.08 -1.85
CA ALA A 186 8.76 1.86 -0.68
C ALA A 186 8.08 1.34 0.61
N ASN A 187 6.78 1.05 0.55
CA ASN A 187 5.99 0.56 1.68
C ASN A 187 6.42 -0.86 2.07
N VAL A 188 6.67 -1.73 1.08
CA VAL A 188 7.20 -3.08 1.30
C VAL A 188 8.52 -3.03 2.08
N LYS A 189 9.42 -2.13 1.67
CA LYS A 189 10.72 -1.92 2.34
C LYS A 189 10.54 -1.36 3.75
N GLU A 190 9.73 -0.32 3.93
CA GLU A 190 9.50 0.33 5.22
C GLU A 190 8.88 -0.63 6.25
N MET A 191 7.96 -1.47 5.81
CA MET A 191 7.27 -2.44 6.66
C MET A 191 8.05 -3.75 6.89
N GLY A 192 9.16 -3.96 6.18
CA GLY A 192 9.94 -5.20 6.26
C GLY A 192 9.20 -6.43 5.71
N ILE A 193 8.30 -6.23 4.73
CA ILE A 193 7.56 -7.32 4.10
C ILE A 193 8.51 -8.13 3.22
N LYS A 194 8.54 -9.46 3.42
CA LYS A 194 9.47 -10.34 2.71
C LYS A 194 8.97 -10.68 1.31
N ASN A 195 7.67 -10.98 1.19
CA ASN A 195 7.03 -11.36 -0.06
C ASN A 195 5.68 -10.62 -0.22
N PRO A 196 5.63 -9.51 -0.98
CA PRO A 196 4.39 -8.79 -1.22
C PRO A 196 3.34 -9.57 -2.04
N PHE A 197 3.72 -10.69 -2.66
CA PHE A 197 2.81 -11.60 -3.36
C PHE A 197 2.22 -12.69 -2.44
N SER A 198 2.72 -12.81 -1.21
CA SER A 198 2.09 -13.66 -0.19
C SER A 198 0.75 -13.05 0.23
N PRO A 199 -0.38 -13.78 0.16
CA PRO A 199 -1.67 -13.25 0.58
C PRO A 199 -1.65 -12.71 2.01
N ALA A 200 -1.02 -13.42 2.94
CA ALA A 200 -0.93 -13.03 4.33
C ALA A 200 -0.19 -11.70 4.52
N GLU A 201 1.02 -11.57 3.96
CA GLU A 201 1.83 -10.35 4.11
C GLU A 201 1.23 -9.17 3.34
N SER A 202 0.66 -9.41 2.16
CA SER A 202 0.00 -8.37 1.36
C SER A 202 -1.23 -7.80 2.07
N ILE A 203 -2.12 -8.68 2.55
CA ILE A 203 -3.35 -8.28 3.25
C ILE A 203 -3.00 -7.58 4.56
N GLU A 204 -2.09 -8.13 5.36
CA GLU A 204 -1.67 -7.47 6.59
C GLU A 204 -1.05 -6.10 6.32
N GLY A 205 -0.11 -5.99 5.37
CA GLY A 205 0.58 -4.75 5.07
C GLY A 205 -0.40 -3.64 4.68
N GLY A 206 -1.34 -3.95 3.79
CA GLY A 206 -2.34 -2.97 3.36
C GLY A 206 -3.32 -2.59 4.46
N VAL A 207 -3.79 -3.54 5.27
CA VAL A 207 -4.68 -3.23 6.40
C VAL A 207 -3.97 -2.43 7.49
N LYS A 208 -2.70 -2.74 7.76
CA LYS A 208 -1.86 -1.98 8.70
C LYS A 208 -1.70 -0.54 8.24
N GLU A 209 -1.43 -0.33 6.95
CA GLU A 209 -1.29 0.99 6.36
C GLU A 209 -2.61 1.79 6.44
N LEU A 210 -3.74 1.18 6.05
CA LEU A 210 -5.07 1.78 6.19
C LEU A 210 -5.39 2.15 7.65
N SER A 211 -5.11 1.26 8.60
CA SER A 211 -5.29 1.52 10.05
C SER A 211 -4.47 2.73 10.50
N GLY A 212 -3.24 2.87 9.97
CA GLY A 212 -2.41 4.06 10.17
C GLY A 212 -3.06 5.34 9.65
N TYR A 213 -3.66 5.31 8.45
CA TYR A 213 -4.37 6.46 7.89
C TYR A 213 -5.66 6.80 8.62
N LEU A 214 -6.42 5.80 9.09
CA LEU A 214 -7.60 6.04 9.93
C LEU A 214 -7.22 6.75 11.23
N LYS A 215 -6.14 6.31 11.89
CA LYS A 215 -5.61 6.98 13.09
C LYS A 215 -5.22 8.42 12.81
N LYS A 216 -4.48 8.68 11.72
CA LYS A 216 -4.03 10.02 11.33
C LYS A 216 -5.19 10.96 10.96
N ASN A 217 -6.29 10.43 10.43
CA ASN A 217 -7.44 11.21 9.99
C ASN A 217 -8.65 11.09 10.94
N ASN A 218 -8.43 10.76 12.22
CA ASN A 218 -9.46 10.70 13.25
C ASN A 218 -10.68 9.83 12.88
N GLY A 219 -10.45 8.72 12.16
CA GLY A 219 -11.50 7.80 11.73
C GLY A 219 -12.28 8.24 10.48
N ASP A 220 -11.83 9.28 9.78
CA ASP A 220 -12.39 9.61 8.46
C ASP A 220 -11.90 8.62 7.40
N LEU A 221 -12.79 7.71 7.01
CA LEU A 221 -12.49 6.68 6.01
C LEU A 221 -12.27 7.28 4.61
N VAL A 222 -12.90 8.40 4.27
CA VAL A 222 -12.73 9.02 2.94
C VAL A 222 -11.31 9.54 2.80
N LEU A 223 -10.81 10.23 3.82
CA LEU A 223 -9.43 10.71 3.85
C LEU A 223 -8.41 9.57 4.00
N ALA A 224 -8.77 8.50 4.70
CA ALA A 224 -7.92 7.32 4.80
C ALA A 224 -7.76 6.60 3.45
N LEU A 225 -8.85 6.38 2.71
CA LEU A 225 -8.82 5.80 1.36
C LEU A 225 -8.11 6.74 0.35
N ALA A 226 -8.32 8.05 0.47
CA ALA A 226 -7.58 9.02 -0.34
C ALA A 226 -6.06 8.96 -0.04
N SER A 227 -5.68 8.83 1.23
CA SER A 227 -4.28 8.70 1.63
C SER A 227 -3.67 7.38 1.14
N TYR A 228 -4.47 6.31 1.12
CA TYR A 228 -4.05 5.00 0.63
C TYR A 228 -3.75 5.02 -0.88
N ASN A 229 -4.67 5.56 -1.69
CA ASN A 229 -4.49 5.57 -3.14
C ASN A 229 -3.59 6.71 -3.66
N ALA A 230 -3.74 7.93 -3.14
CA ALA A 230 -2.98 9.09 -3.64
C ALA A 230 -1.74 9.41 -2.82
N GLY A 231 -1.54 8.75 -1.68
CA GLY A 231 -0.51 9.08 -0.70
C GLY A 231 -0.92 10.24 0.22
N PRO A 232 -0.52 10.20 1.50
CA PRO A 232 -0.88 11.22 2.50
C PRO A 232 -0.29 12.60 2.17
N GLY A 233 0.78 12.66 1.37
CA GLY A 233 1.37 13.91 0.88
C GLY A 233 0.39 14.72 0.04
N ASN A 234 -0.31 14.04 -0.89
CA ASN A 234 -1.30 14.69 -1.73
C ASN A 234 -2.54 15.10 -0.94
N VAL A 235 -3.02 14.25 -0.02
CA VAL A 235 -4.15 14.60 0.84
C VAL A 235 -3.88 15.87 1.65
N ARG A 236 -2.68 16.01 2.23
CA ARG A 236 -2.27 17.25 2.91
C ARG A 236 -2.17 18.43 1.95
N LYS A 237 -1.54 18.25 0.79
CA LYS A 237 -1.35 19.30 -0.22
C LYS A 237 -2.69 19.92 -0.68
N TYR A 238 -3.72 19.10 -0.84
CA TYR A 238 -5.04 19.53 -1.30
C TYR A 238 -6.03 19.82 -0.16
N GLY A 239 -5.64 19.59 1.11
CA GLY A 239 -6.52 19.77 2.27
C GLY A 239 -7.74 18.84 2.26
N GLY A 240 -7.63 17.65 1.67
CA GLY A 240 -8.74 16.73 1.48
C GLY A 240 -8.49 15.72 0.35
N VAL A 241 -9.56 15.19 -0.24
CA VAL A 241 -9.45 14.31 -1.42
C VAL A 241 -8.84 15.11 -2.58
N PRO A 242 -7.69 14.69 -3.14
CA PRO A 242 -7.11 15.38 -4.30
C PRO A 242 -8.02 15.26 -5.53
N PRO A 243 -7.98 16.21 -6.48
CA PRO A 243 -8.79 16.19 -7.71
C PRO A 243 -8.25 15.18 -8.75
N PHE A 244 -7.83 14.01 -8.29
CA PHE A 244 -7.35 12.93 -9.13
C PHE A 244 -8.53 12.00 -9.43
N LYS A 245 -8.88 11.87 -10.71
CA LYS A 245 -10.00 11.02 -11.16
C LYS A 245 -9.86 9.58 -10.66
N GLU A 246 -8.64 9.06 -10.61
CA GLU A 246 -8.33 7.74 -10.07
C GLU A 246 -8.75 7.62 -8.60
N THR A 247 -8.31 8.55 -7.75
CA THR A 247 -8.60 8.53 -6.31
C THR A 247 -10.08 8.73 -6.00
N GLN A 248 -10.73 9.65 -6.72
CA GLN A 248 -12.18 9.87 -6.59
C GLN A 248 -12.95 8.60 -7.02
N GLY A 249 -12.52 7.99 -8.14
CA GLY A 249 -13.09 6.72 -8.62
C GLY A 249 -12.85 5.55 -7.66
N TYR A 250 -11.68 5.48 -7.03
CA TYR A 250 -11.34 4.49 -6.02
C TYR A 250 -12.30 4.56 -4.82
N ILE A 251 -12.48 5.76 -4.26
CA ILE A 251 -13.42 5.99 -3.15
C ILE A 251 -14.85 5.65 -3.56
N LYS A 252 -15.27 6.06 -4.77
CA LYS A 252 -16.61 5.76 -5.30
C LYS A 252 -16.84 4.25 -5.42
N LYS A 253 -15.88 3.49 -5.95
CA LYS A 253 -15.96 2.02 -6.06
C LYS A 253 -16.08 1.31 -4.71
N ILE A 254 -15.55 1.90 -3.63
CA ILE A 254 -15.56 1.28 -2.30
C ILE A 254 -16.79 1.71 -1.49
N LEU A 255 -17.13 3.00 -1.48
CA LEU A 255 -18.13 3.58 -0.57
C LEU A 255 -19.44 4.02 -1.25
N ASN A 256 -19.50 3.95 -2.58
CA ASN A 256 -20.62 4.44 -3.39
C ASN A 256 -20.99 5.91 -3.10
N ILE A 257 -19.98 6.76 -2.89
CA ILE A 257 -20.14 8.20 -2.71
C ILE A 257 -19.42 8.94 -3.83
N ASP A 258 -19.95 10.10 -4.22
CA ASP A 258 -19.24 11.03 -5.07
C ASP A 258 -18.47 12.04 -4.23
N VAL A 259 -17.17 12.14 -4.48
CA VAL A 259 -16.25 13.06 -3.79
C VAL A 259 -15.59 14.03 -4.78
N SER A 260 -16.05 14.06 -6.02
CA SER A 260 -15.70 15.11 -6.97
C SER A 260 -16.31 16.44 -6.51
N LYS A 261 -15.56 17.53 -6.72
CA LYS A 261 -16.00 18.90 -6.48
C LYS A 261 -16.15 19.60 -7.82
#